data_AF-A0A954VQE6-F1
#
_entry.id   AF-A0A954VQE6-F1
#
_cell.length_a   1.000
_cell.length_b   1.000
_cell.length_c   1.000
_cell.angle_alpha   90.00
_cell.angle_beta   90.00
_cell.angle_gamma   90.00
#
_symmetry.space_group_name_H-M   'P 1'
#
loop_
_entity.id
_entity.type
_entity.pdbx_description
1 polymer ?
#
loop_
_entity_poly.entity_id
_entity_poly.type
_entity_poly.pdbx_seq_one_letter_code
_entity_poly.pdbx_strand_id
1 'polypeptide(L)' 'MMNAVMLSRAICLCAGLMAGGFLVHAEAARIDRPNIIFVMVDDLGPEWVSCYGAEDVETPNIDDLATNG' A
#
# COMPACT_ATOMS: atom_id res chain seq x y z
N MET A 1 -5.64 53.07 23.06
CA MET A 1 -6.51 52.12 22.33
C MET A 1 -5.77 51.27 21.28
N MET A 2 -4.67 51.76 20.68
CA MET A 2 -3.88 50.99 19.69
C MET A 2 -3.06 49.82 20.27
N ASN A 3 -2.81 49.83 21.59
CA ASN A 3 -1.89 48.94 22.30
C ASN A 3 -2.54 47.56 22.57
N ALA A 4 -3.81 47.54 22.96
CA ALA A 4 -4.57 46.31 23.24
C ALA A 4 -4.96 45.57 21.94
N VAL A 5 -5.22 46.31 20.86
CA VAL A 5 -5.53 45.75 19.54
C VAL A 5 -4.28 45.11 18.90
N MET A 6 -3.09 45.69 19.09
CA MET A 6 -1.83 45.06 18.66
C MET A 6 -1.51 43.79 19.47
N LEU A 7 -1.76 43.79 20.78
CA LEU A 7 -1.55 42.64 21.65
C LEU A 7 -2.48 41.46 21.30
N SER A 8 -3.75 41.74 21.01
CA SER A 8 -4.72 40.73 20.55
C SER A 8 -4.34 40.11 19.20
N ARG A 9 -3.83 40.91 18.25
CA ARG A 9 -3.38 40.41 16.93
C ARG A 9 -2.10 39.57 17.02
N ALA A 10 -1.18 39.91 17.93
CA ALA A 10 0.02 39.11 18.18
C ALA A 10 -0.30 37.75 18.81
N ILE A 11 -1.26 37.71 19.75
CA ILE A 11 -1.71 36.46 20.39
C ILE A 11 -2.41 35.54 19.36
N CYS A 12 -3.24 36.09 18.47
CA CYS A 12 -3.85 35.33 17.37
C CYS A 12 -2.83 34.81 16.35
N LEU A 13 -1.75 35.56 16.08
CA LEU A 13 -0.67 35.14 15.17
C LEU A 13 0.14 33.97 15.76
N CYS A 14 0.41 33.99 17.07
CA CYS A 14 1.12 32.91 17.77
C CYS A 14 0.24 31.65 17.95
N ALA A 15 -1.07 31.80 18.18
CA ALA A 15 -1.99 30.67 18.29
C ALA A 15 -2.22 29.94 16.96
N GLY A 16 -2.22 30.67 15.83
CA GLY A 16 -2.29 30.07 14.50
C GLY A 16 -1.05 29.24 14.13
N LEU A 17 0.13 29.63 14.62
CA LEU A 17 1.38 28.90 14.41
C LEU A 17 1.49 27.61 15.23
N MET A 18 0.83 27.52 16.39
CA MET A 18 0.87 26.32 17.25
C MET A 18 -0.20 25.27 16.90
N ALA A 19 -1.26 25.64 16.17
CA ALA A 19 -2.31 24.70 15.75
C ALA A 19 -1.96 23.90 14.47
N GLY A 20 -0.97 24.34 13.68
CA GLY A 20 -0.56 23.66 12.44
C GLY A 20 0.51 22.58 12.61
N GLY A 21 0.99 22.35 13.83
CA GLY A 21 2.27 21.68 14.06
C GLY A 21 2.27 20.15 14.13
N PHE A 22 1.13 19.45 14.08
CA PHE A 22 1.13 18.00 14.37
C PHE A 22 0.14 17.17 13.53
N LEU A 23 0.09 17.43 12.22
CA LEU A 23 -0.43 16.43 11.27
C LEU A 23 0.72 15.93 10.38
N VAL A 24 1.75 15.38 11.02
CA VAL A 24 2.67 14.48 10.32
C VAL A 24 1.92 13.16 10.16
N HIS A 25 1.23 12.99 9.03
CA HIS A 25 0.85 11.66 8.59
C HIS A 25 2.15 10.93 8.25
N ALA A 26 2.50 9.93 9.06
CA ALA A 26 3.53 8.98 8.70
C ALA A 26 3.01 8.23 7.46
N GLU A 27 3.45 8.65 6.29
CA GLU A 27 3.21 7.90 5.07
C GLU A 27 4.02 6.61 5.19
N ALA A 28 3.31 5.49 5.37
CA ALA A 28 3.95 4.18 5.32
C ALA A 28 4.74 4.11 4.01
N ALA A 29 6.02 3.75 4.10
CA ALA A 29 6.88 3.65 2.94
C ALA A 29 6.17 2.82 1.88
N ARG A 30 5.83 3.46 0.76
CA ARG A 30 5.25 2.76 -0.39
C ARG A 30 6.27 1.69 -0.76
N ILE A 31 5.85 0.43 -0.78
CA ILE A 31 6.71 -0.65 -1.23
C ILE A 31 6.80 -0.50 -2.76
N ASP A 32 7.67 0.41 -3.19
CA ASP A 32 7.88 0.71 -4.61
C ASP A 32 8.64 -0.43 -5.32
N ARG A 33 9.14 -1.40 -4.55
CA ARG A 33 9.84 -2.59 -5.06
C ARG A 33 9.04 -3.85 -4.74
N PRO A 34 8.42 -4.51 -5.72
CA PRO A 34 7.64 -5.73 -5.48
C PRO A 34 8.53 -6.85 -4.92
N ASN A 35 7.94 -7.70 -4.08
CA ASN A 35 8.57 -8.97 -3.71
C ASN A 35 8.38 -9.96 -4.86
N ILE A 36 9.44 -10.69 -5.22
CA ILE A 36 9.39 -11.70 -6.27
C ILE A 36 9.52 -13.07 -5.60
N ILE A 37 8.55 -13.94 -5.83
CA ILE A 37 8.62 -15.36 -5.46
C ILE A 37 8.68 -16.15 -6.76
N PHE A 38 9.77 -16.88 -6.98
CA PHE A 38 9.95 -17.76 -8.12
C PHE A 38 9.81 -19.21 -7.69
N VAL A 39 8.81 -19.90 -8.22
CA VAL A 39 8.55 -21.31 -7.96
C VAL A 39 8.89 -22.10 -9.22
N MET A 40 9.82 -23.05 -9.10
CA MET A 40 10.21 -23.96 -10.17
C MET A 40 9.78 -25.37 -9.78
N VAL A 41 9.18 -26.09 -10.73
CA VAL A 41 8.83 -27.50 -10.58
C VAL A 41 9.52 -28.26 -11.70
N ASP A 42 10.25 -29.31 -11.32
CA ASP A 42 10.96 -30.17 -12.28
C ASP A 42 9.97 -31.06 -13.03
N ASP A 43 10.20 -31.27 -14.33
CA ASP A 43 9.41 -32.14 -15.22
C ASP A 43 7.88 -31.92 -15.21
N LEU A 44 7.40 -30.70 -14.89
CA LEU A 44 5.97 -30.39 -14.95
C LEU A 44 5.51 -30.08 -16.39
N GLY A 45 4.83 -31.06 -16.99
CA GLY A 45 4.16 -30.90 -18.28
C GLY A 45 2.81 -30.16 -18.17
N PRO A 46 2.30 -29.56 -19.28
CA PRO A 46 1.03 -28.85 -19.29
C PRO A 46 -0.18 -29.76 -18.98
N GLU A 47 -0.09 -31.05 -19.27
CA GLU A 47 -1.12 -32.05 -18.99
C GLU A 47 -1.37 -32.30 -17.49
N TRP A 48 -0.56 -31.69 -16.61
CA TRP A 48 -0.68 -31.78 -15.15
C TRP A 48 -1.24 -30.52 -14.49
N VAL A 49 -1.65 -29.52 -15.26
CA VAL A 49 -2.17 -28.25 -14.73
C VAL A 49 -3.60 -28.05 -15.19
N SER A 50 -4.55 -27.91 -14.26
CA SER A 50 -5.98 -27.83 -14.58
C SER A 50 -6.32 -26.64 -15.47
N CYS A 51 -5.74 -25.46 -15.23
CA CYS A 51 -5.96 -24.31 -16.11
C CYS A 51 -5.45 -24.48 -17.56
N TYR A 52 -4.66 -25.54 -17.84
CA TYR A 52 -4.25 -25.93 -19.19
C TYR A 52 -5.08 -27.08 -19.78
N GLY A 53 -6.12 -27.53 -19.08
CA GLY A 53 -7.06 -28.55 -19.56
C GLY A 53 -6.76 -29.97 -19.08
N ALA A 54 -5.98 -30.14 -18.01
CA ALA A 54 -5.88 -31.43 -17.34
C ALA A 54 -7.26 -31.84 -16.77
N GLU A 55 -7.79 -32.99 -17.17
CA GLU A 55 -9.15 -33.43 -16.79
C GLU A 55 -9.20 -34.09 -15.40
N ASP A 56 -8.14 -34.78 -15.01
CA ASP A 56 -8.08 -35.62 -13.80
C ASP A 56 -7.16 -35.04 -12.69
N VAL A 57 -6.66 -33.81 -12.86
CA VAL A 57 -5.72 -33.18 -11.93
C VAL A 57 -6.28 -31.84 -11.46
N GLU A 58 -6.30 -31.62 -10.14
CA GLU A 58 -6.73 -30.35 -9.55
C GLU A 58 -5.51 -29.53 -9.09
N THR A 59 -5.37 -28.30 -9.61
CA THR A 59 -4.32 -27.36 -9.17
C THR A 59 -4.91 -26.04 -8.65
N PRO A 60 -5.74 -26.05 -7.59
CA PRO A 60 -6.56 -24.89 -7.21
C PRO A 60 -5.76 -23.62 -6.89
N ASN A 61 -4.56 -23.75 -6.32
CA ASN A 61 -3.69 -22.59 -6.07
C ASN A 61 -3.04 -22.05 -7.36
N ILE A 62 -2.71 -22.91 -8.32
CA ILE A 62 -2.17 -22.49 -9.62
C ILE A 62 -3.27 -21.86 -10.45
N ASP A 63 -4.48 -22.41 -10.40
CA ASP A 63 -5.65 -21.90 -11.10
C ASP A 63 -6.04 -20.50 -10.59
N ASP A 64 -6.00 -20.30 -9.27
CA ASP A 64 -6.26 -18.99 -8.65
C ASP A 64 -5.19 -17.96 -9.07
N LEU A 65 -3.91 -18.35 -9.06
CA LEU A 65 -2.81 -17.50 -9.56
C LEU A 65 -2.99 -17.18 -11.05
N ALA A 66 -3.35 -18.14 -11.88
CA ALA A 66 -3.56 -17.94 -13.31
C ALA A 66 -4.77 -17.05 -13.61
N THR A 67 -5.81 -17.10 -12.76
CA THR A 67 -7.02 -16.29 -12.90
C THR A 67 -6.82 -14.87 -12.41
N ASN A 68 -6.08 -14.68 -11.31
CA ASN A 68 -5.94 -13.38 -10.65
C ASN A 68 -4.69 -12.59 -11.05
N GLY A 69 -3.67 -13.25 -11.62
CA GLY A 69 -2.39 -12.63 -12.00
C GLY A 69 -1.38 -12.54 -10.87
#